data_AF-A0A0Q1AS51-F1
#
_entry.id   AF-A0A0Q1AS51-F1
#
_cell.length_a   1.000
_cell.length_b   1.000
_cell.length_c   1.000
_cell.angle_alpha   90.00
_cell.angle_beta   90.00
_cell.angle_gamma   90.00
#
_symmetry.space_group_name_H-M   'P 1'
#
loop_
_entity.id
_entity.type
_entity.pdbx_description
1 polymer ?
#
loop_
_entity_poly.entity_id
_entity_poly.type
_entity_poly.pdbx_seq_one_letter_code
_entity_poly.pdbx_strand_id
1 'polypeptide(L)'
;MKKIKGFSLLELMVVVVIIGILAAIAIPNFIRLKDRAKESEVKANAHTSHLAAEEYATGADGYYIPQADFINLPMLSNLKNPFVSGGVAVSAGAPSIAGCVGYNHGGYSVDPYTIVAAGKEGSTDTILVLCPSGSF
;
A
#
# COMPACT_ATOMS: atom_id res chain seq x y z
N MET A 1 30.91 48.67 -22.34
CA MET A 1 31.23 47.22 -22.43
C MET A 1 30.92 46.57 -21.09
N LYS A 2 29.93 45.67 -21.00
CA LYS A 2 29.58 44.94 -19.77
C LYS A 2 30.57 43.78 -19.59
N LYS A 3 31.36 43.78 -18.50
CA LYS A 3 32.17 42.61 -18.12
C LYS A 3 31.23 41.52 -17.61
N ILE A 4 31.16 40.40 -18.32
CA ILE A 4 30.49 39.19 -17.84
C ILE A 4 31.44 38.58 -16.79
N LYS A 5 31.03 38.59 -15.52
CA LYS A 5 31.71 37.83 -14.47
C LYS A 5 31.41 36.35 -14.71
N GLY A 6 32.44 35.57 -15.05
CA GLY A 6 32.35 34.11 -15.12
C GLY A 6 32.32 33.49 -13.73
N PHE A 7 31.61 32.37 -13.60
CA PHE A 7 31.54 31.55 -12.38
C PHE A 7 32.90 30.92 -12.08
N SER A 8 33.35 30.91 -10.83
CA SER A 8 34.61 30.27 -10.46
C SER A 8 34.46 28.76 -10.40
N LEU A 9 35.43 28.02 -10.95
CA LEU A 9 35.51 26.56 -10.79
C LEU A 9 35.54 26.15 -9.31
N LEU A 10 36.16 26.98 -8.46
CA LEU A 10 36.22 26.74 -7.01
C LEU A 10 34.85 26.90 -6.35
N GLU A 11 34.04 27.86 -6.81
CA GLU A 11 32.67 28.06 -6.32
C GLU A 11 31.81 26.85 -6.65
N LEU A 12 31.99 26.24 -7.83
CA LEU A 12 31.28 25.00 -8.17
C LEU A 12 31.74 23.82 -7.31
N MET A 13 33.05 23.70 -7.06
CA MET A 13 33.63 22.56 -6.33
C MET A 13 33.17 22.50 -4.88
N VAL A 14 33.17 23.62 -4.15
CA VAL A 14 32.72 23.61 -2.76
C VAL A 14 31.22 23.29 -2.65
N VAL A 15 30.42 23.73 -3.62
CA VAL A 15 28.97 23.48 -3.64
C VAL A 15 28.67 21.99 -3.82
N VAL A 16 29.32 21.31 -4.76
CA VAL A 16 29.07 19.87 -4.98
C VAL A 16 29.56 19.01 -3.81
N VAL A 17 30.62 19.44 -3.10
CA VAL A 17 31.09 18.77 -1.87
C VAL A 17 30.04 18.87 -0.76
N ILE A 18 29.48 20.05 -0.52
CA ILE A 18 28.44 20.24 0.50
C ILE A 18 27.18 19.44 0.15
N ILE A 19 26.72 19.49 -1.11
CA ILE A 19 25.57 18.69 -1.57
C ILE A 19 25.86 17.19 -1.44
N GLY A 20 27.09 16.76 -1.69
CA GLY A 20 27.52 15.36 -1.51
C GLY A 20 27.38 14.87 -0.06
N ILE A 21 27.80 15.67 0.92
CA ILE A 21 27.66 15.34 2.35
C ILE A 21 26.18 15.27 2.76
N LEU A 22 25.37 16.25 2.32
CA LEU A 22 23.94 16.26 2.60
C LEU A 22 23.23 15.05 1.98
N ALA A 23 23.56 14.72 0.73
CA ALA A 23 22.98 13.57 0.03
C ALA A 23 23.35 12.24 0.71
N ALA A 24 24.58 12.08 1.18
CA ALA A 24 25.02 10.85 1.85
C ALA A 24 24.19 10.51 3.10
N ILE A 25 23.75 11.52 3.86
CA ILE A 25 22.91 11.35 5.06
C ILE A 25 21.42 11.25 4.66
N ALA A 26 20.99 12.05 3.68
CA ALA A 26 19.58 12.16 3.31
C ALA A 26 19.05 10.94 2.55
N ILE A 27 19.83 10.37 1.62
CA ILE A 27 19.42 9.24 0.77
C ILE A 27 18.96 8.01 1.57
N PRO A 28 19.73 7.47 2.54
CA PRO A 28 19.29 6.27 3.27
C PRO A 28 18.01 6.53 4.09
N ASN A 29 17.86 7.72 4.68
CA ASN A 29 16.66 8.09 5.41
C ASN A 29 15.45 8.22 4.47
N PHE A 30 15.64 8.81 3.29
CA PHE A 30 14.60 8.97 2.28
C PHE A 30 14.08 7.62 1.76
N ILE A 31 14.95 6.63 1.56
CA ILE A 31 14.54 5.27 1.15
C ILE A 31 13.64 4.63 2.21
N ARG A 32 14.01 4.73 3.49
CA ARG A 32 13.19 4.20 4.60
C ARG A 32 11.85 4.92 4.73
N LEU A 33 11.83 6.24 4.52
CA LEU A 33 10.59 7.02 4.53
C LEU A 33 9.66 6.59 3.38
N LYS A 34 10.20 6.36 2.18
CA LYS A 34 9.43 5.83 1.06
C LYS A 34 8.85 4.46 1.34
N ASP A 35 9.62 3.54 1.92
CA ASP A 35 9.13 2.21 2.27
C ASP A 35 7.98 2.29 3.30
N ARG A 36 8.11 3.12 4.34
CA ARG A 36 7.01 3.37 5.30
C ARG A 36 5.77 3.99 4.67
N ALA A 37 5.95 4.91 3.72
CA ALA A 37 4.83 5.50 2.99
C ALA A 37 4.06 4.44 2.19
N LYS A 38 4.80 3.53 1.52
CA LYS A 38 4.21 2.39 0.81
C LYS A 38 3.47 1.44 1.75
N GLU A 39 4.05 1.11 2.90
CA GLU A 39 3.36 0.28 3.92
C GLU A 39 2.09 0.93 4.44
N SER A 40 2.10 2.26 4.63
CA SER A 40 0.90 3.01 5.02
C SER A 40 -0.19 2.95 3.95
N GLU A 41 0.18 2.97 2.67
CA GLU A 41 -0.77 2.84 1.56
C GLU A 41 -1.38 1.44 1.50
N VAL A 42 -0.60 0.38 1.77
CA VAL A 42 -1.14 -1.00 1.90
C VAL A 42 -2.16 -1.09 3.04
N LYS A 43 -1.87 -0.47 4.20
CA LYS A 43 -2.82 -0.41 5.32
C LYS A 43 -4.10 0.35 4.95
N ALA A 44 -3.98 1.44 4.21
CA ALA A 44 -5.13 2.19 3.71
C ALA A 44 -5.98 1.33 2.75
N ASN A 45 -5.34 0.60 1.83
CA ASN A 45 -6.03 -0.33 0.92
C ASN A 45 -6.77 -1.44 1.68
N ALA A 46 -6.18 -1.96 2.76
CA ALA A 46 -6.81 -2.98 3.62
C ALA A 46 -8.04 -2.42 4.34
N HIS A 47 -7.95 -1.19 4.83
CA HIS A 47 -9.09 -0.49 5.43
C HIS A 47 -10.21 -0.22 4.42
N THR A 48 -9.87 0.23 3.21
CA THR A 48 -10.86 0.41 2.13
C THR A 48 -11.53 -0.92 1.75
N SER A 49 -10.77 -2.02 1.76
CA SER A 49 -11.32 -3.37 1.53
C SER A 49 -12.28 -3.78 2.64
N HIS A 50 -11.97 -3.48 3.90
CA HIS A 50 -12.86 -3.72 5.04
C HIS A 50 -14.17 -2.95 4.89
N LEU A 51 -14.09 -1.65 4.60
CA LEU A 51 -15.28 -0.82 4.36
C LEU A 51 -16.15 -1.37 3.23
N ALA A 52 -15.54 -1.82 2.12
CA ALA A 52 -16.28 -2.39 1.01
C ALA A 52 -17.02 -3.70 1.38
N ALA A 53 -16.41 -4.54 2.24
CA ALA A 53 -17.07 -5.73 2.76
C ALA A 53 -18.27 -5.39 3.67
N GLU A 54 -18.10 -4.42 4.58
CA GLU A 54 -19.17 -3.98 5.50
C GLU A 54 -20.30 -3.23 4.78
N GLU A 55 -19.96 -2.41 3.78
CA GLU A 55 -20.95 -1.70 2.95
C GLU A 55 -21.84 -2.69 2.21
N TYR A 56 -21.25 -3.75 1.64
CA TYR A 56 -22.04 -4.80 1.02
C TYR A 56 -22.93 -5.52 2.03
N ALA A 57 -22.38 -5.94 3.18
CA ALA A 57 -23.16 -6.65 4.19
C ALA A 57 -24.33 -5.81 4.72
N THR A 58 -24.14 -4.49 4.85
CA THR A 58 -25.22 -3.56 5.22
C THR A 58 -26.36 -3.56 4.21
N GLY A 59 -26.07 -3.71 2.91
CA GLY A 59 -27.08 -3.80 1.85
C GLY A 59 -27.65 -5.20 1.61
N ALA A 60 -27.02 -6.23 2.17
CA ALA A 60 -27.34 -7.64 1.93
C ALA A 60 -27.77 -8.39 3.22
N ASP A 61 -28.47 -7.69 4.13
CA ASP A 61 -29.02 -8.28 5.37
C ASP A 61 -27.95 -8.98 6.26
N GLY A 62 -26.73 -8.42 6.30
CA GLY A 62 -25.61 -8.93 7.10
C GLY A 62 -24.74 -9.97 6.40
N TYR A 63 -24.99 -10.22 5.13
CA TYR A 63 -24.32 -11.24 4.34
C TYR A 63 -23.08 -10.70 3.63
N TYR A 64 -21.96 -11.38 3.77
CA TYR A 64 -20.70 -10.99 3.13
C TYR A 64 -20.58 -11.59 1.72
N ILE A 65 -19.80 -10.91 0.87
CA ILE A 65 -19.52 -11.38 -0.49
C ILE A 65 -18.42 -12.42 -0.52
N PRO A 66 -18.50 -13.40 -1.45
CA PRO A 66 -17.42 -14.33 -1.69
C PRO A 66 -16.19 -13.62 -2.25
N GLN A 67 -15.02 -14.17 -1.96
CA GLN A 67 -13.74 -13.62 -2.41
C GLN A 67 -13.63 -13.40 -3.93
N ALA A 68 -14.32 -14.22 -4.74
CA ALA A 68 -14.28 -14.11 -6.21
C ALA A 68 -14.99 -12.85 -6.71
N ASP A 69 -16.08 -12.44 -6.05
CA ASP A 69 -16.85 -11.25 -6.42
C ASP A 69 -16.28 -9.99 -5.76
N PHE A 70 -15.70 -10.15 -4.56
CA PHE A 70 -15.06 -9.06 -3.81
C PHE A 70 -13.99 -8.32 -4.64
N ILE A 71 -13.12 -9.05 -5.32
CA ILE A 71 -12.05 -8.45 -6.14
C ILE A 71 -12.56 -7.71 -7.39
N ASN A 72 -13.81 -7.96 -7.79
CA ASN A 72 -14.46 -7.33 -8.94
C ASN A 72 -15.27 -6.09 -8.54
N LEU A 73 -15.30 -5.72 -7.26
CA LEU A 73 -15.99 -4.52 -6.82
C LEU A 73 -15.41 -3.25 -7.50
N PRO A 74 -16.26 -2.36 -8.02
CA PRO A 74 -15.81 -1.15 -8.71
C PRO A 74 -14.90 -0.26 -7.87
N MET A 75 -15.19 -0.15 -6.57
CA MET A 75 -14.42 0.63 -5.60
C MET A 75 -13.00 0.09 -5.39
N LEU A 76 -12.77 -1.20 -5.61
CA LEU A 76 -11.45 -1.83 -5.45
C LEU A 76 -10.60 -1.79 -6.73
N SER A 77 -11.24 -1.69 -7.89
CA SER A 77 -10.57 -1.67 -9.20
C SER A 77 -9.56 -0.53 -9.40
N ASN A 78 -9.69 0.56 -8.63
CA ASN A 78 -8.80 1.73 -8.71
C ASN A 78 -7.64 1.69 -7.70
N LEU A 79 -7.65 0.75 -6.74
CA LEU A 79 -6.56 0.61 -5.78
C LEU A 79 -5.29 0.15 -6.51
N LYS A 80 -4.15 0.72 -6.12
CA LYS A 80 -2.85 0.38 -6.70
C LYS A 80 -1.96 -0.28 -5.67
N ASN A 81 -1.10 -1.17 -6.17
CA ASN A 81 -0.05 -1.76 -5.37
C ASN A 81 1.17 -0.81 -5.32
N PRO A 82 1.62 -0.37 -4.13
CA PRO A 82 2.70 0.59 -3.99
C PRO A 82 4.12 -0.02 -4.11
N PHE A 83 4.23 -1.35 -4.05
CA PHE A 83 5.50 -2.08 -4.12
C PHE A 83 5.78 -2.63 -5.52
N VAL A 84 4.75 -3.03 -6.27
CA VAL A 84 4.88 -3.63 -7.60
C VAL A 84 4.10 -2.81 -8.62
N SER A 85 4.79 -2.23 -9.62
CA SER A 85 4.15 -1.45 -10.67
C SER A 85 3.22 -2.34 -11.51
N GLY A 86 1.95 -1.94 -11.64
CA GLY A 86 0.93 -2.76 -12.31
C GLY A 86 0.51 -4.01 -11.52
N GLY A 87 0.95 -4.14 -10.27
CA GLY A 87 0.56 -5.23 -9.38
C GLY A 87 -0.89 -5.11 -8.92
N VAL A 88 -1.50 -6.27 -8.67
CA VAL A 88 -2.83 -6.37 -8.06
C VAL A 88 -2.79 -5.77 -6.65
N ALA A 89 -3.69 -4.83 -6.37
CA ALA A 89 -3.78 -4.20 -5.05
C ALA A 89 -4.61 -5.03 -4.06
N VAL A 90 -5.64 -5.73 -4.57
CA VAL A 90 -6.51 -6.58 -3.78
C VAL A 90 -6.73 -7.92 -4.48
N SER A 91 -6.56 -9.01 -3.75
CA SER A 91 -6.56 -10.39 -4.24
C SER A 91 -7.54 -11.26 -3.45
N ALA A 92 -8.00 -12.34 -4.07
CA ALA A 92 -8.81 -13.35 -3.40
C ALA A 92 -7.92 -14.26 -2.55
N GLY A 93 -8.33 -14.55 -1.33
CA GLY A 93 -7.58 -15.38 -0.38
C GLY A 93 -6.39 -14.66 0.24
N ALA A 94 -5.40 -15.43 0.70
CA ALA A 94 -4.20 -14.88 1.31
C ALA A 94 -3.27 -14.26 0.24
N PRO A 95 -2.75 -13.04 0.47
CA PRO A 95 -1.88 -12.36 -0.49
C PRO A 95 -0.49 -13.02 -0.56
N SER A 96 0.04 -13.20 -1.77
CA SER A 96 1.40 -13.72 -2.04
C SER A 96 2.31 -12.72 -2.77
N ILE A 97 1.82 -11.50 -2.99
CA ILE A 97 2.53 -10.43 -3.70
C ILE A 97 2.81 -9.31 -2.71
N ALA A 98 4.01 -8.73 -2.76
CA ALA A 98 4.36 -7.62 -1.89
C ALA A 98 3.37 -6.47 -2.05
N GLY A 99 2.82 -5.97 -0.93
CA GLY A 99 1.91 -4.84 -0.93
C GLY A 99 0.48 -5.11 -1.39
N CYS A 100 0.09 -6.36 -1.65
CA CYS A 100 -1.30 -6.66 -1.93
C CYS A 100 -2.08 -6.98 -0.65
N VAL A 101 -3.37 -6.68 -0.71
CA VAL A 101 -4.37 -7.04 0.29
C VAL A 101 -5.07 -8.30 -0.19
N GLY A 102 -5.30 -9.24 0.69
CA GLY A 102 -6.07 -10.45 0.44
C GLY A 102 -7.36 -10.43 1.23
N TYR A 103 -8.46 -10.79 0.58
CA TYR A 103 -9.77 -10.98 1.22
C TYR A 103 -10.15 -12.45 1.13
N ASN A 104 -10.38 -13.09 2.28
CA ASN A 104 -10.75 -14.49 2.37
C ASN A 104 -12.12 -14.62 3.05
N HIS A 105 -13.09 -15.10 2.27
CA HIS A 105 -14.44 -15.44 2.72
C HIS A 105 -15.03 -16.52 1.81
N GLY A 106 -15.70 -17.48 2.44
CA GLY A 106 -16.27 -18.65 1.79
C GLY A 106 -17.71 -18.41 1.38
N GLY A 107 -17.93 -18.29 0.07
CA GLY A 107 -19.28 -18.17 -0.45
C GLY A 107 -19.96 -16.88 0.01
N TYR A 108 -21.25 -16.98 0.03
CA TYR A 108 -22.19 -15.96 0.36
C TYR A 108 -22.60 -16.42 1.77
N SER A 109 -22.18 -15.74 2.85
CA SER A 109 -22.47 -16.16 4.23
C SER A 109 -22.38 -15.00 5.22
N VAL A 110 -22.99 -15.16 6.40
CA VAL A 110 -22.78 -14.26 7.56
C VAL A 110 -21.49 -14.59 8.33
N ASP A 111 -20.77 -15.64 7.91
CA ASP A 111 -19.52 -16.06 8.52
C ASP A 111 -18.48 -14.93 8.50
N PRO A 112 -17.56 -14.88 9.49
CA PRO A 112 -16.51 -13.88 9.50
C PRO A 112 -15.62 -14.01 8.27
N TYR A 113 -15.29 -12.88 7.65
CA TYR A 113 -14.22 -12.80 6.65
C TYR A 113 -12.90 -12.41 7.32
N THR A 114 -11.80 -12.65 6.62
CA THR A 114 -10.48 -12.17 7.04
C THR A 114 -9.85 -11.34 5.93
N ILE A 115 -9.36 -10.16 6.29
CA ILE A 115 -8.48 -9.36 5.42
C ILE A 115 -7.05 -9.47 5.92
N VAL A 116 -6.13 -9.81 5.03
CA VAL A 116 -4.69 -9.91 5.32
C VAL A 116 -3.94 -9.02 4.33
N ALA A 117 -2.94 -8.28 4.79
CA ALA A 117 -2.07 -7.50 3.90
C ALA A 117 -0.65 -8.05 3.91
N ALA A 118 -0.04 -8.18 2.72
CA ALA A 118 1.36 -8.60 2.57
C ALA A 118 2.31 -7.41 2.60
N GLY A 119 3.40 -7.53 3.35
CA GLY A 119 4.46 -6.53 3.43
C GLY A 119 5.41 -6.53 2.24
N LYS A 120 6.55 -5.84 2.40
CA LYS A 120 7.56 -5.65 1.35
C LYS A 120 8.13 -6.96 0.79
N GLU A 121 8.21 -8.01 1.60
CA GLU A 121 8.82 -9.30 1.24
C GLU A 121 7.84 -10.25 0.52
N GLY A 122 6.57 -9.86 0.30
CA GLY A 122 5.58 -10.65 -0.45
C GLY A 122 5.12 -11.95 0.20
N SER A 123 5.73 -12.39 1.30
CA SER A 123 5.18 -13.40 2.19
C SER A 123 4.06 -12.80 3.04
N THR A 124 3.16 -13.64 3.56
CA THR A 124 2.10 -13.36 4.55
C THR A 124 2.67 -12.86 5.89
N ASP A 125 3.53 -11.85 5.87
CA ASP A 125 3.75 -10.95 6.98
C ASP A 125 2.46 -10.18 7.13
N THR A 126 1.54 -10.76 7.90
CA THR A 126 0.22 -10.23 8.18
C THR A 126 0.37 -8.86 8.82
N ILE A 127 0.26 -7.80 8.02
CA ILE A 127 0.34 -6.42 8.53
C ILE A 127 -0.91 -6.06 9.35
N LEU A 128 -2.05 -6.70 9.02
CA LEU A 128 -3.35 -6.41 9.61
C LEU A 128 -4.28 -7.62 9.37
N VAL A 129 -4.92 -8.12 10.42
CA VAL A 129 -6.10 -9.00 10.31
C VAL A 129 -7.32 -8.19 10.70
N LEU A 130 -8.25 -7.98 9.77
CA LEU A 130 -9.57 -7.43 10.09
C LEU A 130 -10.59 -8.56 9.99
N CYS A 131 -11.34 -8.74 11.06
CA CYS A 131 -12.46 -9.67 11.18
C CYS A 131 -13.70 -8.83 11.56
N PRO A 132 -14.88 -9.08 10.97
CA PRO A 132 -16.07 -8.32 11.33
C PRO A 132 -16.41 -8.50 12.82
N SER A 133 -16.72 -7.39 13.48
CA SER A 133 -17.14 -7.38 14.89
C SER A 133 -18.57 -7.87 15.01
N GLY A 134 -18.76 -9.19 15.05
CA GLY A 134 -20.10 -9.79 15.03
C GLY A 134 -20.17 -11.24 15.51
N SER A 135 -19.40 -11.62 16.54
CA SER A 135 -19.67 -12.84 17.31
C SER A 135 -19.92 -12.48 18.78
N PHE A 136 -21.21 -12.44 19.14
CA PHE A 136 -21.67 -12.84 20.46
C PHE A 136 -22.10 -14.31 20.38
#